data_AF-A0A3D1RXN6-F1
#
_entry.id   AF-A0A3D1RXN6-F1
#
_cell.length_a   1.000
_cell.length_b   1.000
_cell.length_c   1.000
_cell.angle_alpha   90.00
_cell.angle_beta   90.00
_cell.angle_gamma   90.00
#
_symmetry.space_group_name_H-M   'P 1'
#
loop_
_entity.id
_entity.type
_entity.pdbx_description
1 polymer ?
#
loop_
_entity_poly.entity_id
_entity_poly.type
_entity_poly.pdbx_seq_one_letter_code
_entity_poly.pdbx_strand_id
1 'polypeptide(L)'
;MVNPAEWSSTAKNEEVIMDFGMTIPTRGPLAEPQKIEQLARRAEQLGFTYLAVPDHIVVPRKIDSRYPYSASGDFPGSESGACLDQFSVLTFLAALT
;
A
#
# COMPACT_ATOMS: atom_id res chain seq x y z
N MET A 1 -36.19 -22.01 3.34
CA MET A 1 -35.09 -22.18 4.31
C MET A 1 -34.05 -23.06 3.63
N VAL A 2 -32.90 -22.50 3.26
CA VAL A 2 -31.82 -23.24 2.60
C VAL A 2 -30.92 -23.84 3.67
N ASN A 3 -30.53 -25.11 3.49
CA ASN A 3 -29.74 -25.89 4.44
C ASN A 3 -28.27 -25.40 4.50
N PRO A 4 -27.72 -25.03 5.67
CA PRO A 4 -26.33 -24.59 5.80
C PRO A 4 -25.26 -25.66 5.51
N ALA A 5 -25.64 -26.92 5.29
CA ALA A 5 -24.72 -28.04 5.13
C ALA A 5 -24.15 -28.24 3.70
N GLU A 6 -24.50 -27.40 2.73
CA GLU A 6 -24.02 -27.53 1.34
C GLU A 6 -22.75 -26.73 1.00
N TRP A 7 -22.12 -26.07 1.98
CA TRP A 7 -20.77 -25.53 1.80
C TRP A 7 -19.71 -26.64 1.98
N SER A 8 -19.72 -27.61 1.09
CA SER A 8 -18.55 -28.47 0.85
C SER A 8 -18.04 -28.17 -0.54
N SER A 9 -17.34 -27.04 -0.64
CA SER A 9 -16.57 -26.71 -1.83
C SER A 9 -15.24 -27.44 -1.76
N THR A 10 -15.15 -28.61 -2.37
CA THR A 10 -13.91 -29.08 -3.01
C THR A 10 -13.58 -28.14 -4.17
N ALA A 11 -13.27 -26.88 -3.86
CA ALA A 11 -12.59 -26.00 -4.80
C ALA A 11 -11.15 -26.48 -4.85
N LYS A 12 -10.67 -26.74 -6.07
CA LYS A 12 -9.24 -26.84 -6.36
C LYS A 12 -8.55 -25.63 -5.75
N ASN A 13 -7.28 -25.78 -5.34
CA ASN A 13 -6.40 -24.65 -5.01
C ASN A 13 -6.25 -23.75 -6.26
N GLU A 14 -7.26 -22.95 -6.58
CA GLU A 14 -7.09 -21.78 -7.42
C GLU A 14 -6.39 -20.76 -6.55
N GLU A 15 -5.22 -20.35 -7.01
CA GLU A 15 -4.47 -19.25 -6.43
C GLU A 15 -5.41 -18.04 -6.37
N VAL A 16 -5.71 -17.57 -5.15
CA VAL A 16 -6.62 -16.43 -4.97
C VAL A 16 -5.86 -15.21 -5.45
N ILE A 17 -6.13 -14.78 -6.68
CA ILE A 17 -5.60 -13.54 -7.25
C ILE A 17 -6.75 -12.54 -7.35
N MET A 18 -6.59 -11.40 -6.67
CA MET A 18 -7.56 -10.30 -6.67
C MET A 18 -7.27 -9.34 -7.82
N ASP A 19 -8.27 -8.77 -8.48
CA ASP A 19 -8.07 -7.71 -9.49
C ASP A 19 -7.62 -6.35 -8.90
N PHE A 20 -7.40 -6.29 -7.58
CA PHE A 20 -7.03 -5.08 -6.85
C PHE A 20 -5.60 -5.15 -6.34
N GLY A 21 -4.95 -3.99 -6.27
CA GLY A 21 -3.66 -3.81 -5.62
C GLY A 21 -3.76 -2.89 -4.41
N MET A 22 -2.63 -2.64 -3.77
CA MET A 22 -2.54 -1.70 -2.66
C MET A 22 -1.31 -0.80 -2.74
N THR A 23 -1.39 0.37 -2.11
CA THR A 23 -0.27 1.32 -2.06
C THR A 23 0.59 1.09 -0.83
N ILE A 24 1.92 1.13 -0.98
CA ILE A 24 2.89 1.05 0.09
C ILE A 24 3.18 2.44 0.66
N PRO A 25 3.14 2.62 1.99
CA PRO A 25 3.45 3.90 2.61
C PRO A 25 4.95 4.22 2.47
N THR A 26 5.26 5.35 1.83
CA THR A 26 6.64 5.86 1.68
C THR A 26 6.96 6.99 2.65
N ARG A 27 6.03 7.37 3.53
CA ARG A 27 6.19 8.42 4.54
C ARG A 27 5.45 8.11 5.85
N GLY A 28 5.86 8.81 6.90
CA GLY A 28 5.26 8.72 8.23
C GLY A 28 5.61 7.41 8.96
N PRO A 29 4.90 7.11 10.07
CA PRO A 29 5.26 6.00 10.96
C PRO A 29 5.19 4.60 10.34
N LEU A 30 4.62 4.44 9.14
CA LEU A 30 4.54 3.15 8.45
C LEU A 30 5.67 2.94 7.42
N ALA A 31 6.49 3.96 7.17
CA ALA A 31 7.61 3.92 6.22
C ALA A 31 8.91 3.38 6.86
N GLU A 32 8.78 2.33 7.66
CA GLU A 32 9.92 1.59 8.24
C GLU A 32 10.05 0.23 7.54
N PRO A 33 11.29 -0.27 7.30
CA PRO A 33 11.50 -1.51 6.55
C PRO A 33 10.68 -2.70 7.06
N GLN A 34 10.63 -2.90 8.38
CA GLN A 34 9.89 -4.02 9.00
C GLN A 34 8.38 -3.90 8.81
N LYS A 35 7.83 -2.69 8.80
CA LYS A 35 6.40 -2.43 8.60
C LYS A 35 6.03 -2.62 7.13
N ILE A 36 6.88 -2.15 6.22
CA ILE A 36 6.73 -2.36 4.78
C ILE A 36 6.78 -3.86 4.46
N GLU A 37 7.72 -4.61 5.02
CA GLU A 37 7.79 -6.06 4.86
C GLU A 37 6.50 -6.76 5.32
N GLN A 38 6.01 -6.42 6.52
CA GLN A 38 4.77 -6.99 7.04
C GLN A 38 3.58 -6.70 6.13
N LEU A 39 3.48 -5.48 5.59
CA LEU A 39 2.44 -5.12 4.61
C LEU A 39 2.57 -5.95 3.33
N ALA A 40 3.76 -6.02 2.75
CA ALA A 40 4.00 -6.71 1.49
C ALA A 40 3.67 -8.20 1.56
N ARG A 41 4.19 -8.90 2.58
CA ARG A 41 3.91 -10.32 2.80
C ARG A 41 2.43 -10.57 3.07
N ARG A 42 1.78 -9.68 3.83
CA ARG A 42 0.35 -9.83 4.11
C ARG A 42 -0.49 -9.60 2.87
N ALA A 43 -0.11 -8.66 2.01
CA ALA A 43 -0.77 -8.40 0.75
C ALA A 43 -0.68 -9.61 -0.19
N GLU A 44 0.50 -10.21 -0.31
CA GLU A 44 0.71 -11.44 -1.08
C GLU A 44 -0.15 -12.60 -0.56
N GLN A 45 -0.13 -12.86 0.75
CA GLN A 45 -0.96 -13.90 1.38
C GLN A 45 -2.47 -13.70 1.19
N LEU A 46 -2.89 -12.44 1.02
CA LEU A 46 -4.28 -12.08 0.77
C LEU A 46 -4.63 -12.09 -0.71
N GLY A 47 -3.65 -12.25 -1.62
CA GLY A 47 -3.88 -12.34 -3.05
C GLY A 47 -3.94 -11.00 -3.79
N PHE A 48 -3.43 -9.90 -3.23
CA PHE A 48 -3.36 -8.63 -3.97
C PHE A 48 -2.47 -8.75 -5.20
N THR A 49 -2.94 -8.31 -6.37
CA THR A 49 -2.21 -8.48 -7.64
C THR A 49 -0.98 -7.61 -7.76
N TYR A 50 -0.97 -6.43 -7.14
CA TYR A 50 0.17 -5.51 -7.23
C TYR A 50 0.33 -4.64 -5.98
N LEU A 51 1.58 -4.22 -5.77
CA LEU A 51 1.95 -3.16 -4.84
C LEU A 51 2.33 -1.91 -5.61
N ALA A 52 1.68 -0.78 -5.30
CA ALA A 52 2.01 0.52 -5.87
C ALA A 52 2.88 1.33 -4.89
N VAL A 53 3.94 1.96 -5.40
CA VAL A 53 4.84 2.79 -4.60
C VAL A 53 4.73 4.24 -5.11
N PRO A 54 4.24 5.20 -4.30
CA PRO A 54 4.15 6.60 -4.70
C PRO A 54 5.54 7.22 -4.87
N ASP A 55 5.72 8.06 -5.89
CA ASP A 55 6.97 8.76 -6.17
C ASP A 55 6.96 10.18 -5.60
N HIS A 56 7.61 10.38 -4.46
CA HIS A 56 8.05 11.66 -3.91
C HIS A 56 9.32 11.40 -3.09
N ILE A 57 10.29 12.32 -3.08
CA ILE A 57 11.46 12.24 -2.18
C ILE A 57 11.36 13.31 -1.08
N VAL A 58 10.86 14.49 -1.41
CA VAL A 58 10.70 15.61 -0.47
C VAL A 58 9.36 16.32 -0.68
N VAL A 59 8.84 16.91 0.40
CA VAL A 59 7.70 17.82 0.36
C VAL A 59 8.17 19.20 0.84
N PRO A 60 7.85 20.29 0.13
CA PRO A 60 8.25 21.64 0.56
C PRO A 60 7.72 21.97 1.96
N ARG A 61 8.57 22.59 2.79
CA ARG A 61 8.17 23.05 4.15
C ARG A 61 7.11 24.16 4.12
N LYS A 62 7.02 24.89 3.02
CA LYS A 62 6.04 25.95 2.80
C LYS A 62 5.43 25.78 1.41
N ILE A 63 4.10 25.73 1.36
CA ILE A 63 3.30 25.57 0.14
C ILE A 63 2.29 26.70 0.13
N ASP A 64 2.44 27.66 -0.79
CA ASP A 64 1.51 28.81 -0.89
C ASP A 64 0.24 28.48 -1.70
N SER A 65 0.29 27.41 -2.51
CA SER A 65 -0.86 26.94 -3.29
C SER A 65 -1.83 26.11 -2.45
N ARG A 66 -3.14 26.31 -2.65
CA ARG A 66 -4.18 25.51 -1.98
C ARG A 66 -4.29 24.10 -2.59
N TYR A 67 -4.19 23.06 -1.77
CA TYR A 67 -4.43 21.68 -2.17
C TYR A 67 -5.93 21.46 -2.44
N PRO A 68 -6.33 21.06 -3.67
CA PRO A 68 -7.74 21.08 -4.08
C PRO A 68 -8.58 19.98 -3.41
N TYR A 69 -7.94 18.96 -2.83
CA TYR A 69 -8.61 17.80 -2.24
C TYR A 69 -8.67 17.82 -0.71
N SER A 70 -8.34 18.95 -0.08
CA SER A 70 -8.47 19.14 1.37
C SER A 70 -9.34 20.35 1.67
N ALA A 71 -10.23 20.24 2.65
CA ALA A 71 -11.07 21.36 3.10
C ALA A 71 -10.21 22.52 3.64
N SER A 72 -9.17 22.23 4.43
CA SER A 72 -8.22 23.24 4.93
C SER A 72 -7.36 23.82 3.80
N GLY A 73 -7.19 23.06 2.71
CA GLY A 73 -6.28 23.40 1.63
C GLY A 73 -4.84 22.92 1.86
N ASP A 74 -4.58 22.24 2.98
CA ASP A 74 -3.26 21.68 3.25
C ASP A 74 -3.06 20.34 2.54
N PHE A 75 -1.84 20.10 2.06
CA PHE A 75 -1.46 18.81 1.51
C PHE A 75 -1.23 17.80 2.65
N PRO A 76 -1.98 16.67 2.72
CA PRO A 76 -1.86 15.72 3.83
C PRO A 76 -0.47 15.08 4.00
N GLY A 77 0.39 15.15 2.97
CA GLY A 77 1.74 14.61 3.02
C GLY A 77 2.80 15.54 3.58
N SER A 78 2.47 16.79 3.93
CA SER A 78 3.44 17.78 4.37
C SER A 78 4.04 17.52 5.75
N GLU A 79 3.33 16.81 6.64
CA GLU A 79 3.77 16.63 8.04
C GLU A 79 5.14 15.96 8.17
N SER A 80 5.42 14.95 7.33
CA SER A 80 6.72 14.25 7.37
C SER A 80 7.86 15.03 6.68
N GLY A 81 7.53 15.86 5.69
CA GLY A 81 8.50 16.58 4.85
C GLY A 81 9.40 15.72 3.94
N ALA A 82 9.52 14.41 4.19
CA ALA A 82 10.38 13.49 3.46
C ALA A 82 9.65 12.18 3.13
N CYS A 83 10.06 11.54 2.04
CA CYS A 83 9.51 10.29 1.54
C CYS A 83 10.66 9.36 1.12
N LEU A 84 10.46 8.06 1.24
CA LEU A 84 11.40 7.06 0.74
C LEU A 84 11.49 7.13 -0.79
N ASP A 85 12.70 6.93 -1.31
CA ASP A 85 12.95 6.82 -2.75
C ASP A 85 12.20 5.62 -3.36
N GLN A 86 11.47 5.86 -4.44
CA GLN A 86 10.56 4.89 -5.04
C GLN A 86 11.28 3.62 -5.51
N PHE A 87 12.44 3.76 -6.17
CA PHE A 87 13.18 2.62 -6.71
C PHE A 87 13.83 1.79 -5.60
N SER A 88 14.29 2.44 -4.54
CA SER A 88 14.80 1.77 -3.35
C SER A 88 13.72 0.90 -2.70
N VAL A 89 12.50 1.43 -2.56
CA VAL A 89 11.36 0.67 -2.01
C VAL A 89 10.94 -0.46 -2.94
N LEU A 90 10.83 -0.23 -4.26
CA LEU A 90 10.51 -1.28 -5.23
C LEU A 90 11.55 -2.41 -5.22
N THR A 91 12.84 -2.07 -5.16
CA THR A 91 13.93 -3.05 -5.08
C THR A 91 13.85 -3.86 -3.80
N PHE A 92 13.55 -3.22 -2.67
CA PHE A 92 13.35 -3.90 -1.40
C PHE A 92 12.15 -4.86 -1.43
N LEU A 93 11.01 -4.42 -1.99
CA LEU A 93 9.80 -5.24 -2.12
C LEU A 93 10.04 -6.46 -3.03
N ALA A 94 10.67 -6.26 -4.19
CA ALA A 94 10.99 -7.34 -5.13
C ALA A 94 11.93 -8.41 -4.56
N ALA A 95 12.68 -8.09 -3.48
CA ALA A 95 13.51 -9.06 -2.78
C ALA A 95 12.74 -9.85 -1.70
N LEU A 96 11.54 -9.41 -1.31
CA LEU A 96 10.75 -9.99 -0.23
C LEU A 96 9.63 -10.92 -0.69
N THR A 97 9.04 -10.61 -1.84
CA THR A 97 7.86 -11.26 -2.45
C THR A 97 8.23 -11.81 -3.82
#